data_AF-A0A9W6WK58-F1
#
_entry.id   AF-A0A9W6WK58-F1
#
_cell.length_a   1.000
_cell.length_b   1.000
_cell.length_c   1.000
_cell.angle_alpha   90.00
_cell.angle_beta   90.00
_cell.angle_gamma   90.00
#
_symmetry.space_group_name_H-M   'P 1'
#
loop_
_entity.id
_entity.type
_entity.pdbx_description
1 polymer ?
#
loop_
_entity_poly.entity_id
_entity_poly.type
_entity_poly.pdbx_seq_one_letter_code
_entity_poly.pdbx_strand_id
1 'polypeptide(L)'
;MLSLPDDMFDDMGSLTFIHFASFIPTTRLPSFDGLTNLRSLTLAVFLKLEELPSFDHLHNLERLVISSIPKLHALPDFEPIRDLKAFTAVDRGEWCCNGFLGNCNLKNPLCQPHEVWGFPAAACLAGNITQNIASKATIEIVSKFNATICGPVLQLDKIDGSPTEERVRLCNGALWKQCNRPEEAEAMCYNEQLLAQSFSY
;
A
#
# COMPACT_ATOMS: atom_id res chain seq x y z
N MET A 1 13.62 12.83 -10.45
CA MET A 1 13.71 13.83 -9.38
C MET A 1 14.53 13.21 -8.25
N LEU A 2 15.57 13.89 -7.74
CA LEU A 2 16.52 13.28 -6.77
C LEU A 2 16.03 13.37 -5.32
N SER A 3 15.24 14.38 -4.96
CA SER A 3 14.64 14.56 -3.64
C SER A 3 13.45 15.52 -3.74
N LEU A 4 12.51 15.39 -2.81
CA LEU A 4 11.47 16.39 -2.57
C LEU A 4 12.01 17.40 -1.54
N PRO A 5 11.62 18.69 -1.58
CA PRO A 5 12.00 19.67 -0.56
C PRO A 5 11.47 19.26 0.81
N ASP A 6 12.28 19.43 1.86
CA ASP A 6 11.94 19.00 3.21
C ASP A 6 10.73 19.76 3.79
N ASP A 7 10.56 21.02 3.41
CA ASP A 7 9.52 21.96 3.84
C ASP A 7 8.25 21.95 2.96
N MET A 8 8.19 21.04 1.98
CA MET A 8 7.16 21.05 0.94
C MET A 8 5.73 21.02 1.51
N PHE A 9 5.52 20.44 2.70
CA PHE A 9 4.19 20.26 3.28
C PHE A 9 3.90 21.11 4.52
N ASP A 10 4.84 21.93 4.99
CA ASP A 10 4.76 22.63 6.28
C ASP A 10 3.49 23.49 6.41
N ASP A 11 3.13 24.20 5.33
CA ASP A 11 1.96 25.09 5.28
C ASP A 11 0.77 24.52 4.48
N MET A 12 0.73 23.20 4.26
CA MET A 12 -0.29 22.55 3.42
C MET A 12 -1.51 22.04 4.21
N GLY A 13 -1.94 22.78 5.24
CA GLY A 13 -3.04 22.38 6.11
C GLY A 13 -4.40 22.17 5.43
N SER A 14 -4.63 22.75 4.26
CA SER A 14 -5.89 22.54 3.49
C SER A 14 -5.84 21.36 2.53
N LEU A 15 -4.69 20.70 2.36
CA LEU A 15 -4.53 19.60 1.43
C LEU A 15 -5.24 18.36 1.95
N THR A 16 -6.09 17.76 1.10
CA THR A 16 -6.96 16.63 1.47
C THR A 16 -6.61 15.33 0.73
N PHE A 17 -5.91 15.42 -0.41
CA PHE A 17 -5.54 14.28 -1.24
C PHE A 17 -4.10 14.41 -1.72
N ILE A 18 -3.31 13.35 -1.56
CA ILE A 18 -1.98 13.21 -2.14
C ILE A 18 -1.93 11.90 -2.91
N HIS A 19 -1.44 11.99 -4.15
CA HIS A 19 -1.06 10.83 -4.95
C HIS A 19 0.35 11.06 -5.49
N PHE A 20 1.32 10.30 -4.97
CA PHE A 20 2.68 10.27 -5.50
C PHE A 20 2.96 8.93 -6.13
N ALA A 21 3.45 8.98 -7.38
CA ALA A 21 3.79 7.80 -8.14
C ALA A 21 5.16 7.98 -8.83
N SER A 22 5.90 6.88 -8.97
CA SER A 22 7.11 6.80 -9.80
C SER A 22 8.30 7.65 -9.33
N PHE A 23 8.42 7.85 -8.02
CA PHE A 23 9.58 8.49 -7.39
C PHE A 23 10.65 7.45 -7.05
N ILE A 24 11.13 6.73 -8.07
CA ILE A 24 12.01 5.56 -7.95
C ILE A 24 13.28 5.79 -7.12
N PRO A 25 14.07 6.87 -7.33
CA PRO A 25 15.33 7.04 -6.60
C PRO A 25 15.14 7.68 -5.22
N THR A 26 13.94 8.14 -4.88
CA THR A 26 13.67 8.85 -3.63
C THR A 26 13.80 7.90 -2.45
N THR A 27 14.67 8.26 -1.49
CA THR A 27 14.92 7.47 -0.28
C THR A 27 14.12 7.95 0.93
N ARG A 28 13.64 9.20 0.90
CA ARG A 28 12.90 9.84 2.00
C ARG A 28 11.82 10.79 1.47
N LEU A 29 10.72 10.88 2.19
CA LEU A 29 9.66 11.87 1.97
C LEU A 29 9.81 13.01 2.99
N PRO A 30 9.35 14.23 2.65
CA PRO A 30 9.27 15.32 3.61
C PRO A 30 8.25 15.04 4.71
N SER A 31 8.31 15.80 5.81
CA SER A 31 7.40 15.61 6.95
C SER A 31 5.94 15.77 6.53
N PHE A 32 5.05 15.03 7.20
CA PHE A 32 3.60 15.13 7.01
C PHE A 32 2.92 16.03 8.07
N ASP A 33 3.68 16.73 8.92
CA ASP A 33 3.13 17.49 10.05
C ASP A 33 2.16 18.60 9.63
N GLY A 34 2.43 19.28 8.51
CA GLY A 34 1.53 20.31 7.98
C GLY A 34 0.26 19.76 7.33
N LEU A 35 0.12 18.45 7.12
CA LEU A 35 -0.98 17.81 6.40
C LEU A 35 -2.20 17.49 7.27
N THR A 36 -2.59 18.43 8.13
CA THR A 36 -3.60 18.23 9.19
C THR A 36 -5.02 17.87 8.71
N ASN A 37 -5.37 18.16 7.45
CA ASN A 37 -6.67 17.78 6.85
C ASN A 37 -6.57 16.68 5.78
N LEU A 38 -5.43 15.98 5.69
CA LEU A 38 -5.27 14.93 4.69
C LEU A 38 -6.25 13.78 4.94
N ARG A 39 -7.01 13.41 3.91
CA ARG A 39 -8.01 12.33 3.94
C ARG A 39 -7.59 11.12 3.13
N SER A 40 -6.81 11.32 2.07
CA SER A 40 -6.32 10.24 1.24
C SER A 40 -4.85 10.41 0.89
N LEU A 41 -4.09 9.35 1.14
CA LEU A 41 -2.68 9.24 0.78
C LEU A 41 -2.46 8.01 -0.10
N THR A 42 -1.94 8.23 -1.30
CA THR A 42 -1.48 7.17 -2.19
C THR A 42 0.01 7.36 -2.48
N LEU A 43 0.79 6.32 -2.19
CA LEU A 43 2.22 6.24 -2.48
C LEU A 43 2.46 5.02 -3.37
N ALA A 44 2.96 5.26 -4.58
CA ALA A 44 3.17 4.23 -5.58
C ALA A 44 4.58 4.28 -6.18
N VAL A 45 5.20 3.11 -6.33
CA VAL A 45 6.48 2.93 -7.06
C VAL A 45 7.61 3.79 -6.46
N PHE A 46 7.92 3.49 -5.20
CA PHE A 46 9.08 4.04 -4.47
C PHE A 46 10.07 2.92 -4.17
N LEU A 47 10.96 2.61 -5.11
CA LEU A 47 11.86 1.45 -5.02
C LEU A 47 13.05 1.63 -4.06
N LYS A 48 13.28 2.86 -3.58
CA LYS A 48 14.38 3.22 -2.67
C LYS A 48 13.92 3.79 -1.33
N LEU A 49 12.63 4.00 -1.12
CA LEU A 49 12.07 4.55 0.11
C LEU A 49 12.08 3.49 1.21
N GLU A 50 12.72 3.81 2.33
CA GLU A 50 12.96 2.85 3.43
C GLU A 50 12.00 3.09 4.61
N GLU A 51 11.52 4.33 4.77
CA GLU A 51 10.65 4.74 5.86
C GLU A 51 9.59 5.74 5.38
N LEU A 52 8.43 5.74 6.05
CA LEU A 52 7.42 6.79 5.90
C LEU A 52 7.59 7.82 7.02
N PRO A 53 7.27 9.10 6.77
CA PRO A 53 7.16 10.11 7.81
C PRO A 53 6.12 9.72 8.87
N SER A 54 6.20 10.34 10.04
CA SER A 54 5.23 10.12 11.12
C SER A 54 3.80 10.50 10.69
N PHE A 55 2.81 9.81 11.24
CA PHE A 55 1.39 10.06 11.01
C PHE A 55 0.74 10.82 12.19
N ASP A 56 1.55 11.39 13.10
CA ASP A 56 1.11 12.09 14.33
C ASP A 56 0.01 13.14 14.09
N HIS A 57 0.03 13.82 12.95
CA HIS A 57 -0.91 14.88 12.60
C HIS A 57 -2.00 14.45 11.60
N LEU A 58 -2.00 13.20 11.13
CA LEU A 58 -2.92 12.69 10.11
C LEU A 58 -4.26 12.19 10.70
N HIS A 59 -4.86 12.97 11.60
CA HIS A 59 -6.07 12.58 12.33
C HIS A 59 -7.29 12.29 11.45
N ASN A 60 -7.30 12.89 10.25
CA ASN A 60 -8.40 12.83 9.29
C ASN A 60 -8.16 11.82 8.16
N LEU A 61 -7.10 11.01 8.24
CA LEU A 61 -6.77 10.06 7.18
C LEU A 61 -7.84 8.95 7.11
N GLU A 62 -8.56 8.90 6.00
CA GLU A 62 -9.62 7.92 5.74
C GLU A 62 -9.15 6.80 4.80
N ARG A 63 -8.17 7.08 3.93
CA ARG A 63 -7.68 6.15 2.91
C ARG A 63 -6.16 6.16 2.77
N LEU A 64 -5.54 4.99 2.87
CA LEU A 64 -4.12 4.78 2.61
C LEU A 64 -3.91 3.72 1.53
N VAL A 65 -3.10 4.04 0.53
CA VAL A 65 -2.67 3.08 -0.50
C VAL A 65 -1.15 3.10 -0.59
N ILE A 66 -0.54 1.93 -0.43
CA ILE A 66 0.91 1.70 -0.58
C ILE A 66 1.11 0.68 -1.69
N SER A 67 1.77 1.05 -2.78
CA SER A 67 1.97 0.16 -3.92
C SER A 67 3.42 0.16 -4.36
N SER A 68 4.03 -1.03 -4.46
CA SER A 68 5.41 -1.19 -4.93
C SER A 68 6.41 -0.30 -4.17
N ILE A 69 6.41 -0.42 -2.83
CA ILE A 69 7.40 0.19 -1.93
C ILE A 69 8.18 -0.94 -1.20
N PRO A 70 9.00 -1.71 -1.91
CA PRO A 70 9.52 -3.01 -1.47
C PRO A 70 10.61 -2.92 -0.40
N LYS A 71 11.10 -1.71 -0.11
CA LYS A 71 12.06 -1.41 0.96
C LYS A 71 11.42 -0.91 2.24
N LEU A 72 10.09 -0.74 2.27
CA LEU A 72 9.39 -0.33 3.46
C LEU A 72 9.23 -1.53 4.41
N HIS A 73 10.01 -1.54 5.48
CA HIS A 73 10.06 -2.65 6.43
C HIS A 73 9.05 -2.51 7.58
N ALA A 74 8.59 -1.29 7.87
CA ALA A 74 7.69 -0.98 8.97
C ALA A 74 6.71 0.12 8.56
N LEU A 75 5.59 0.22 9.28
CA LEU A 75 4.61 1.30 9.13
C LEU A 75 4.81 2.32 10.27
N PRO A 76 4.46 3.60 10.05
CA PRO A 76 4.39 4.58 11.15
C PRO A 76 3.24 4.21 12.10
N ASP A 77 3.21 4.83 13.28
CA ASP A 77 2.14 4.59 14.24
C ASP A 77 0.79 5.12 13.71
N PHE A 78 -0.23 4.28 13.75
CA PHE A 78 -1.59 4.64 13.33
C PHE A 78 -2.47 5.08 14.50
N GLU A 79 -1.99 5.07 15.75
CA GLU A 79 -2.73 5.58 16.92
C GLU A 79 -3.41 6.96 16.69
N PRO A 80 -2.77 7.94 16.01
CA PRO A 80 -3.39 9.25 15.79
C PRO A 80 -4.57 9.25 14.81
N ILE A 81 -4.72 8.20 13.99
CA ILE A 81 -5.74 8.10 12.94
C ILE A 81 -7.06 7.64 13.56
N ARG A 82 -8.11 8.46 13.40
CA ARG A 82 -9.39 8.24 14.08
C ARG A 82 -10.35 7.32 13.33
N ASP A 83 -10.38 7.41 12.00
CA ASP A 83 -11.40 6.74 11.16
C ASP A 83 -10.83 6.29 9.81
N LEU A 84 -9.86 5.37 9.84
CA LEU A 84 -9.34 4.77 8.62
C LEU A 84 -10.39 3.83 8.03
N LYS A 85 -10.86 4.12 6.82
CA LYS A 85 -11.92 3.38 6.11
C LYS A 85 -11.36 2.39 5.11
N ALA A 86 -10.20 2.68 4.54
CA ALA A 86 -9.54 1.83 3.56
C ALA A 86 -8.02 1.85 3.73
N PHE A 87 -7.42 0.66 3.73
CA PHE A 87 -5.99 0.48 3.65
C PHE A 87 -5.66 -0.66 2.68
N THR A 88 -4.88 -0.36 1.64
CA THR A 88 -4.45 -1.34 0.64
C THR A 88 -2.95 -1.30 0.48
N ALA A 89 -2.33 -2.48 0.47
CA ALA A 89 -0.93 -2.64 0.12
C ALA A 89 -0.79 -3.63 -1.04
N VAL A 90 0.00 -3.26 -2.04
CA VAL A 90 0.19 -4.05 -3.26
C VAL A 90 1.67 -4.31 -3.50
N ASP A 91 1.96 -5.45 -4.13
CA ASP A 91 3.31 -5.92 -4.52
C ASP A 91 4.08 -6.53 -3.34
N ARG A 92 4.34 -5.73 -2.29
CA ARG A 92 5.10 -6.18 -1.12
C ARG A 92 4.70 -5.46 0.17
N GLY A 93 4.64 -6.21 1.27
CA GLY A 93 4.46 -5.70 2.63
C GLY A 93 5.28 -6.52 3.62
N GLU A 94 6.57 -6.23 3.74
CA GLU A 94 7.46 -7.01 4.63
C GLU A 94 7.03 -6.93 6.10
N TRP A 95 6.39 -5.82 6.50
CA TRP A 95 5.84 -5.63 7.84
C TRP A 95 4.85 -6.74 8.25
N CYS A 96 4.25 -7.43 7.28
CA CYS A 96 3.36 -8.57 7.51
C CYS A 96 4.07 -9.83 8.02
N CYS A 97 5.40 -9.91 7.90
CA CYS A 97 6.13 -11.16 8.11
C CYS A 97 7.54 -11.02 8.67
N ASN A 98 8.12 -9.82 8.72
CA ASN A 98 9.43 -9.56 9.30
C ASN A 98 9.42 -9.40 10.83
N GLY A 99 8.25 -9.50 11.46
CA GLY A 99 8.06 -9.37 12.92
C GLY A 99 7.56 -7.99 13.39
N PHE A 100 7.34 -7.03 12.49
CA PHE A 100 6.79 -5.71 12.86
C PHE A 100 5.41 -5.82 13.53
N LEU A 101 4.50 -6.60 12.94
CA LEU A 101 3.15 -6.83 13.47
C LEU A 101 3.06 -7.95 14.52
N GLY A 102 4.20 -8.55 14.92
CA GLY A 102 4.22 -9.66 15.86
C GLY A 102 5.31 -10.68 15.54
N ASN A 103 4.92 -11.95 15.37
CA ASN A 103 5.92 -13.00 15.13
C ASN A 103 6.47 -12.94 13.71
N CYS A 104 7.80 -13.00 13.58
CA CYS A 104 8.45 -13.12 12.29
C CYS A 104 8.12 -14.48 11.65
N ASN A 105 7.72 -14.46 10.38
CA ASN A 105 7.46 -15.64 9.56
C ASN A 105 8.03 -15.45 8.15
N LEU A 106 9.32 -15.73 7.99
CA LEU A 106 10.01 -15.59 6.71
C LEU A 106 9.49 -16.54 5.61
N LYS A 107 8.65 -17.53 5.93
CA LYS A 107 7.99 -18.38 4.91
C LYS A 107 6.82 -17.69 4.22
N ASN A 108 6.36 -16.54 4.73
CA ASN A 108 5.31 -15.76 4.08
C ASN A 108 5.80 -15.28 2.69
N PRO A 109 5.01 -15.45 1.62
CA PRO A 109 5.36 -14.98 0.28
C PRO A 109 5.76 -13.50 0.21
N LEU A 110 5.20 -12.62 1.04
CA LEU A 110 5.54 -11.19 1.09
C LEU A 110 6.99 -10.92 1.53
N CYS A 111 7.59 -11.87 2.25
CA CYS A 111 8.99 -11.81 2.71
C CYS A 111 9.97 -12.58 1.80
N GLN A 112 9.48 -13.26 0.77
CA GLN A 112 10.34 -13.95 -0.20
C GLN A 112 11.03 -12.96 -1.14
N PRO A 113 12.04 -13.40 -1.91
CA PRO A 113 12.65 -12.56 -2.94
C PRO A 113 11.60 -12.06 -3.93
N HIS A 114 11.72 -10.79 -4.31
CA HIS A 114 10.80 -10.18 -5.26
C HIS A 114 11.37 -10.30 -6.68
N GLU A 115 10.83 -11.21 -7.48
CA GLU A 115 11.39 -11.54 -8.80
C GLU A 115 11.39 -10.36 -9.79
N VAL A 116 10.31 -9.57 -9.82
CA VAL A 116 10.13 -8.45 -10.77
C VAL A 116 11.19 -7.37 -10.62
N TRP A 117 11.45 -6.97 -9.37
CA TRP A 117 12.32 -5.85 -9.06
C TRP A 117 13.69 -6.30 -8.52
N GLY A 118 13.91 -7.60 -8.34
CA GLY A 118 15.17 -8.17 -7.86
C GLY A 118 15.49 -7.87 -6.39
N PHE A 119 14.48 -7.64 -5.54
CA PHE A 119 14.72 -7.41 -4.11
C PHE A 119 14.98 -8.74 -3.37
N PRO A 120 15.94 -8.78 -2.43
CA PRO A 120 16.24 -9.98 -1.66
C PRO A 120 15.11 -10.33 -0.70
N ALA A 121 15.12 -11.56 -0.18
CA ALA A 121 14.22 -11.96 0.91
C ALA A 121 14.39 -11.05 2.14
N ALA A 122 13.30 -10.85 2.86
CA ALA A 122 13.30 -10.08 4.11
C ALA A 122 14.08 -10.80 5.21
N ALA A 123 14.54 -10.04 6.21
CA ALA A 123 15.09 -10.56 7.45
C ALA A 123 14.14 -10.23 8.61
N CYS A 124 14.18 -11.03 9.68
CA CYS A 124 13.45 -10.67 10.90
C CYS A 124 14.04 -9.42 11.51
N LEU A 125 13.18 -8.50 11.96
CA LEU A 125 13.60 -7.34 12.73
C LEU A 125 14.28 -7.80 14.03
N ALA A 126 15.37 -7.13 14.41
CA ALA A 126 16.08 -7.43 15.64
C ALA A 126 15.15 -7.17 16.83
N GLY A 127 14.80 -8.21 17.60
CA GLY A 127 13.83 -8.16 18.70
C GLY A 127 14.25 -7.33 19.92
N ASN A 128 15.31 -6.53 19.82
CA ASN A 128 15.90 -5.77 20.92
C ASN A 128 15.64 -4.25 20.84
N ILE A 129 14.84 -3.78 19.88
CA ILE A 129 14.53 -2.35 19.71
C ILE A 129 13.01 -2.19 19.68
N THR A 130 12.44 -1.52 20.68
CA THR A 130 10.99 -1.23 20.78
C THR A 130 10.46 -0.41 19.61
N GLN A 131 11.32 0.33 18.89
CA GLN A 131 10.97 1.08 17.68
C GLN A 131 10.72 0.19 16.44
N ASN A 132 11.05 -1.10 16.51
CA ASN A 132 10.86 -2.05 15.40
C ASN A 132 9.56 -2.86 15.51
N ILE A 133 8.69 -2.55 16.47
CA ILE A 133 7.44 -3.28 16.72
C ILE A 133 6.28 -2.28 16.67
N ALA A 134 5.20 -2.67 16.02
CA ALA A 134 3.98 -1.88 15.92
C ALA A 134 3.36 -1.61 17.31
N SER A 135 2.82 -0.41 17.50
CA SER A 135 2.01 -0.10 18.68
C SER A 135 0.75 -0.98 18.72
N LYS A 136 0.14 -1.12 19.90
CA LYS A 136 -1.11 -1.87 20.04
C LYS A 136 -2.22 -1.31 19.14
N ALA A 137 -2.32 0.01 19.05
CA ALA A 137 -3.29 0.69 18.19
C ALA A 137 -3.03 0.41 16.71
N THR A 138 -1.77 0.44 16.29
CA THR A 138 -1.37 0.10 14.92
C THR A 138 -1.76 -1.34 14.58
N ILE A 139 -1.44 -2.31 15.46
CA ILE A 139 -1.81 -3.72 15.25
C ILE A 139 -3.34 -3.87 15.11
N GLU A 140 -4.11 -3.20 15.97
CA GLU A 140 -5.57 -3.25 15.92
C GLU A 140 -6.13 -2.70 14.59
N ILE A 141 -5.64 -1.54 14.12
CA ILE A 141 -6.10 -0.93 12.86
C ILE A 141 -5.69 -1.81 11.68
N VAL A 142 -4.42 -2.21 11.60
CA VAL A 142 -3.87 -3.06 10.53
C VAL A 142 -4.63 -4.39 10.44
N SER A 143 -5.00 -4.99 11.57
CA SER A 143 -5.74 -6.26 11.58
C SER A 143 -7.09 -6.20 10.86
N LYS A 144 -7.76 -5.03 10.85
CA LYS A 144 -9.04 -4.80 10.14
C LYS A 144 -8.90 -4.88 8.62
N PHE A 145 -7.69 -4.65 8.10
CA PHE A 145 -7.39 -4.59 6.67
C PHE A 145 -6.51 -5.75 6.20
N ASN A 146 -6.35 -6.81 7.00
CA ASN A 146 -5.42 -7.91 6.72
C ASN A 146 -5.57 -8.51 5.31
N ALA A 147 -6.81 -8.63 4.82
CA ALA A 147 -7.12 -9.16 3.49
C ALA A 147 -6.55 -8.31 2.34
N THR A 148 -6.45 -6.99 2.52
CA THR A 148 -6.02 -6.02 1.49
C THR A 148 -4.58 -5.55 1.65
N ILE A 149 -3.88 -5.95 2.73
CA ILE A 149 -2.50 -5.51 3.00
C ILE A 149 -1.49 -6.65 3.20
N CYS A 150 -1.92 -7.75 3.81
CA CYS A 150 -1.10 -8.93 4.07
C CYS A 150 -1.65 -10.18 3.37
N GLY A 151 -2.52 -9.96 2.38
CA GLY A 151 -3.11 -10.98 1.53
C GLY A 151 -2.08 -11.63 0.59
N PRO A 152 -2.54 -12.53 -0.29
CA PRO A 152 -1.67 -13.21 -1.24
C PRO A 152 -0.94 -12.20 -2.15
N VAL A 153 0.35 -12.47 -2.41
CA VAL A 153 1.14 -11.70 -3.37
C VAL A 153 0.54 -11.86 -4.77
N LEU A 154 0.34 -10.75 -5.48
CA LEU A 154 -0.02 -10.76 -6.90
C LEU A 154 1.17 -11.32 -7.68
N GLN A 155 1.10 -12.60 -8.06
CA GLN A 155 2.12 -13.21 -8.91
C GLN A 155 1.79 -12.88 -10.37
N LEU A 156 2.73 -12.37 -11.17
CA LEU A 156 2.49 -11.94 -12.56
C LEU A 156 1.92 -13.04 -13.46
N ASP A 157 2.25 -14.30 -13.20
CA ASP A 157 1.70 -15.49 -13.84
C ASP A 157 0.25 -15.78 -13.42
N LYS A 158 -0.20 -15.23 -12.28
CA LYS A 158 -1.55 -15.33 -11.71
C LYS A 158 -2.29 -14.01 -11.61
N ILE A 159 -1.75 -12.92 -12.17
CA ILE A 159 -2.55 -11.72 -12.37
C ILE A 159 -3.64 -12.16 -13.36
N ASP A 160 -4.83 -12.40 -12.82
CA ASP A 160 -6.06 -12.67 -13.56
C ASP A 160 -6.46 -11.39 -14.31
N GLY A 161 -5.60 -11.01 -15.24
CA GLY A 161 -5.68 -9.86 -16.13
C GLY A 161 -5.42 -10.25 -17.58
N SER A 162 -5.16 -11.54 -17.85
CA SER A 162 -5.39 -12.05 -19.20
C SER A 162 -6.90 -12.23 -19.40
N PRO A 163 -7.45 -11.70 -20.49
CA PRO A 163 -8.87 -11.82 -20.77
C PRO A 163 -9.14 -13.27 -21.14
N THR A 164 -9.84 -14.01 -20.28
CA THR A 164 -10.43 -15.28 -20.70
C THR A 164 -11.68 -14.99 -21.52
N GLU A 165 -11.99 -15.87 -22.48
CA GLU A 165 -13.18 -15.71 -23.32
C GLU A 165 -14.47 -15.61 -22.47
N GLU A 166 -14.50 -16.33 -21.35
CA GLU A 166 -15.59 -16.29 -20.37
C GLU A 166 -15.73 -14.89 -19.72
N ARG A 167 -14.62 -14.26 -19.34
CA ARG A 167 -14.60 -12.92 -18.73
C ARG A 167 -15.01 -11.83 -19.72
N VAL A 168 -14.61 -11.93 -20.98
CA VAL A 168 -15.03 -11.00 -22.05
C VAL A 168 -16.53 -11.13 -22.32
N ARG A 169 -17.08 -12.36 -22.30
CA ARG A 169 -18.51 -12.61 -22.51
C ARG A 169 -19.38 -12.03 -21.40
N LEU A 170 -18.94 -12.01 -20.13
CA LEU A 170 -19.69 -11.36 -19.04
C LEU A 170 -20.02 -9.89 -19.34
N CYS A 171 -19.15 -9.23 -20.10
CA CYS A 171 -19.30 -7.83 -20.48
C CYS A 171 -20.05 -7.63 -21.79
N ASN A 172 -20.22 -8.65 -22.65
CA ASN A 172 -20.87 -8.54 -23.96
C ASN A 172 -20.37 -7.34 -24.81
N GLY A 173 -19.09 -6.98 -24.70
CA GLY A 173 -18.51 -5.83 -25.38
C GLY A 173 -18.92 -4.46 -24.83
N ALA A 174 -19.69 -4.39 -23.74
CA ALA A 174 -20.04 -3.15 -23.06
C ALA A 174 -18.94 -2.76 -22.05
N LEU A 175 -18.42 -1.54 -22.20
CA LEU A 175 -17.53 -0.93 -21.22
C LEU A 175 -18.34 -0.33 -20.06
N TRP A 176 -17.75 -0.27 -18.87
CA TRP A 176 -18.27 0.38 -17.66
C TRP A 176 -19.58 -0.20 -17.13
N LYS A 177 -19.85 -1.46 -17.47
CA LYS A 177 -21.03 -2.20 -17.02
C LYS A 177 -20.68 -3.02 -15.78
N GLN A 178 -21.54 -3.01 -14.77
CA GLN A 178 -21.43 -3.92 -13.63
C GLN A 178 -21.51 -5.37 -14.10
N CYS A 179 -20.61 -6.22 -13.60
CA CYS A 179 -20.58 -7.66 -13.82
C CYS A 179 -20.33 -8.38 -12.49
N ASN A 180 -20.77 -9.63 -12.40
CA ASN A 180 -20.61 -10.44 -11.18
C ASN A 180 -19.54 -11.49 -11.43
N ARG A 181 -18.54 -11.57 -10.55
CA ARG A 181 -17.51 -12.61 -10.61
C ARG A 181 -17.83 -13.71 -9.59
N PRO A 182 -17.41 -14.95 -9.85
CA PRO A 182 -17.62 -16.05 -8.90
C PRO A 182 -16.95 -15.81 -7.54
N GLU A 183 -15.87 -15.01 -7.50
CA GLU A 183 -15.07 -14.72 -6.30
C GLU A 183 -15.19 -13.27 -5.79
N GLU A 184 -15.72 -12.35 -6.60
CA GLU A 184 -15.96 -10.95 -6.23
C GLU A 184 -17.44 -10.60 -6.49
N ALA A 185 -18.17 -10.24 -5.43
CA ALA A 185 -19.62 -10.04 -5.48
C ALA A 185 -20.07 -8.95 -6.46
N GLU A 186 -19.18 -8.01 -6.80
CA GLU A 186 -19.46 -6.89 -7.71
C GLU A 186 -18.17 -6.45 -8.41
N ALA A 187 -18.18 -6.39 -9.74
CA ALA A 187 -17.07 -5.96 -10.59
C ALA A 187 -17.58 -5.05 -11.72
N MET A 188 -16.66 -4.42 -12.46
CA MET A 188 -16.99 -3.55 -13.59
C MET A 188 -16.21 -3.96 -14.84
N CYS A 189 -16.87 -3.92 -15.99
CA CYS A 189 -16.25 -4.13 -17.29
C CYS A 189 -15.37 -2.93 -17.69
N TYR A 190 -14.13 -3.17 -18.12
CA TYR A 190 -13.20 -2.13 -18.56
C TYR A 190 -12.35 -2.62 -19.75
N ASN A 191 -11.63 -1.70 -20.41
CA ASN A 191 -10.67 -2.03 -21.48
C ASN A 191 -9.29 -2.30 -20.86
N GLU A 192 -8.58 -3.33 -21.30
CA GLU A 192 -7.23 -3.66 -20.82
C GLU A 192 -6.21 -2.55 -21.05
N GLN A 193 -6.43 -1.68 -22.06
CA GLN A 193 -5.60 -0.49 -22.26
C GLN A 193 -5.74 0.55 -21.13
N LEU A 194 -6.78 0.44 -20.29
CA LEU A 194 -7.01 1.26 -19.10
C LEU A 194 -6.44 0.63 -17.81
N LEU A 195 -5.63 -0.43 -17.88
CA LEU A 195 -4.79 -0.91 -16.76
C LEU A 195 -3.71 0.11 -16.32
N ALA A 196 -3.95 1.40 -16.52
CA ALA A 196 -3.28 2.47 -15.81
C ALA A 196 -3.88 2.57 -14.40
N GLN A 197 -3.41 1.67 -13.51
CA GLN A 197 -3.45 1.80 -12.05
C GLN A 197 -4.65 2.58 -11.46
N SER A 198 -5.88 2.15 -11.72
CA SER A 198 -7.05 2.67 -11.02
C SER A 198 -7.23 1.91 -9.69
N PHE A 199 -6.52 2.32 -8.64
CA PHE A 199 -6.87 1.91 -7.28
C PHE A 199 -7.95 2.86 -6.77
N SER A 200 -9.20 2.46 -6.88
CA SER A 200 -10.34 3.12 -6.24
C SER A 200 -11.40 2.08 -5.93
N TYR A 201 -11.50 1.71 -4.64
CA TYR A 201 -12.70 1.18 -4.01
C TYR A 201 -12.80 1.78 -2.62
#